data_AF-A0A832ZCQ3-F1
#
_entry.id   AF-A0A832ZCQ3-F1
#
_cell.length_a   1.000
_cell.length_b   1.000
_cell.length_c   1.000
_cell.angle_alpha   90.00
_cell.angle_beta   90.00
_cell.angle_gamma   90.00
#
_symmetry.space_group_name_H-M   'P 1'
#
loop_
_entity.id
_entity.type
_entity.pdbx_description
1 polymer ?
#
loop_
_entity_poly.entity_id
_entity_poly.type
_entity_poly.pdbx_seq_one_letter_code
_entity_poly.pdbx_strand_id
1 'polypeptide(L)'
;MVKAPPHDLLKVLTWKGHGRPDQYGEYGHTDVKYLEELKEIDGYEKLKDAIANHPKWLGDKLASAIARLRVGYTYWKPKREDYLSTDINDPFFVKIYGKPKFWSLEDRTKLFSEIIEIYKKEGINERTHEKVNEKLSEYPQDSRFPLVSLKTHHWASWAIEKMKMRNEVDEENPRILLLKISVYAPGIRDEKEPFHKLRSLRKFYELRDKISEILTKVFTIEGYDPYKLGKEEVLILTTIEGFEKIKEKLLKADLPVKIEVFDYTFVKENSYYKVSNVNQYIVGIGIKEEIDVDTGKAEWHEILEGGYEYVAWIALKNLNLYKASEKFLEWFEEFSKNLKKEKKGDITEGKWLCYELLISVADQYYKFLEEFENRIKLTEVVKSFDLSLYLKGINSIDEGIELYENVNKVIRELDIHIPLSVVTVIADPKYPFWRIFEIISENVGVCIVRGERMIELPDEVIDEIYRIRRKVQNQPRSSIYKLARWAKVLNLKNLELRIDVMCNKGDIRQDVANAIKGLIRNIAQISNNDENRRKELTSEALEILASFARRG
;
A
#
# COMPACT_ATOMS: atom_id res chain seq x y z
N MET A 1 -7.12 6.25 -13.44
CA MET A 1 -8.39 5.73 -14.01
C MET A 1 -8.07 4.95 -15.26
N VAL A 2 -8.79 3.86 -15.55
CA VAL A 2 -8.47 2.93 -16.65
C VAL A 2 -9.46 3.05 -17.80
N LYS A 3 -9.04 3.64 -18.92
CA LYS A 3 -9.86 3.85 -20.14
C LYS A 3 -9.91 2.65 -21.08
N ALA A 4 -9.11 1.62 -20.79
CA ALA A 4 -9.02 0.43 -21.61
C ALA A 4 -10.41 -0.21 -21.82
N PRO A 5 -10.73 -0.71 -23.03
CA PRO A 5 -11.95 -1.46 -23.22
C PRO A 5 -11.94 -2.67 -22.26
N PRO A 6 -13.03 -2.92 -21.50
CA PRO A 6 -13.11 -4.06 -20.60
C PRO A 6 -13.35 -5.34 -21.40
N HIS A 7 -12.32 -5.75 -22.14
CA HIS A 7 -12.36 -6.85 -23.10
C HIS A 7 -12.64 -8.21 -22.46
N ASP A 8 -12.37 -8.34 -21.17
CA ASP A 8 -12.57 -9.55 -20.40
C ASP A 8 -13.83 -9.50 -19.52
N LEU A 9 -14.72 -8.52 -19.79
CA LEU A 9 -15.95 -8.25 -19.01
C LEU A 9 -16.81 -9.49 -18.79
N LEU A 10 -16.95 -10.35 -19.80
CA LEU A 10 -17.85 -11.49 -19.73
C LEU A 10 -17.38 -12.57 -18.75
N LYS A 11 -16.13 -12.51 -18.27
CA LYS A 11 -15.67 -13.34 -17.14
C LYS A 11 -16.55 -13.20 -15.90
N VAL A 12 -17.25 -12.08 -15.72
CA VAL A 12 -18.22 -11.92 -14.62
C VAL A 12 -19.32 -12.98 -14.69
N LEU A 13 -19.84 -13.27 -15.89
CA LEU A 13 -20.90 -14.25 -16.09
C LEU A 13 -20.35 -15.66 -16.35
N THR A 14 -19.38 -15.76 -17.25
CA THR A 14 -18.93 -17.03 -17.84
C THR A 14 -17.54 -17.44 -17.34
N TRP A 15 -17.15 -17.06 -16.12
CA TRP A 15 -15.86 -17.45 -15.52
C TRP A 15 -15.57 -18.96 -15.61
N LYS A 16 -16.60 -19.82 -15.59
CA LYS A 16 -16.47 -21.29 -15.76
C LYS A 16 -15.94 -21.70 -17.15
N GLY A 17 -16.05 -20.85 -18.16
CA GLY A 17 -15.51 -21.07 -19.51
C GLY A 17 -14.05 -20.65 -19.66
N HIS A 18 -13.46 -19.98 -18.67
CA HIS A 18 -12.11 -19.43 -18.79
C HIS A 18 -11.02 -20.51 -18.71
N GLY A 19 -10.04 -20.46 -19.61
CA GLY A 19 -8.92 -21.41 -19.68
C GLY A 19 -9.25 -22.77 -20.33
N ARG A 20 -10.39 -22.89 -21.02
CA ARG A 20 -10.75 -24.09 -21.81
C ARG A 20 -10.34 -23.95 -23.28
N PRO A 21 -10.05 -25.06 -23.99
CA PRO A 21 -9.80 -25.04 -25.43
C PRO A 21 -10.97 -24.49 -26.26
N ASP A 22 -12.20 -24.62 -25.76
CA ASP A 22 -13.46 -24.12 -26.33
C ASP A 22 -13.91 -22.80 -25.70
N GLN A 23 -13.00 -22.03 -25.11
CA GLN A 23 -13.28 -20.68 -24.58
C GLN A 23 -13.80 -19.69 -25.63
N TYR A 24 -13.84 -20.09 -26.90
CA TYR A 24 -14.42 -19.37 -28.02
C TYR A 24 -15.81 -19.92 -28.34
N GLY A 25 -16.84 -19.09 -28.28
CA GLY A 25 -18.22 -19.46 -28.64
C GLY A 25 -19.17 -19.56 -27.43
N GLU A 26 -20.23 -20.36 -27.56
CA GLU A 26 -21.45 -20.36 -26.73
C GLU A 26 -21.23 -20.51 -25.21
N TYR A 27 -20.08 -21.06 -24.81
CA TYR A 27 -19.71 -21.35 -23.42
C TYR A 27 -18.48 -20.57 -22.93
N GLY A 28 -18.01 -19.63 -23.74
CA GLY A 28 -16.79 -18.84 -23.53
C GLY A 28 -17.00 -17.48 -22.87
N HIS A 29 -15.91 -16.86 -22.45
CA HIS A 29 -15.88 -15.44 -22.01
C HIS A 29 -15.72 -14.46 -23.18
N THR A 30 -15.95 -14.94 -24.40
CA THR A 30 -16.01 -14.14 -25.63
C THR A 30 -17.41 -14.20 -26.26
N ASP A 31 -18.41 -14.77 -25.58
CA ASP A 31 -19.77 -14.91 -26.12
C ASP A 31 -20.55 -13.59 -26.02
N VAL A 32 -20.51 -12.82 -27.10
CA VAL A 32 -21.11 -11.48 -27.15
C VAL A 32 -22.65 -11.48 -27.13
N LYS A 33 -23.32 -12.65 -27.11
CA LYS A 33 -24.79 -12.74 -26.94
C LYS A 33 -25.27 -12.05 -25.67
N TYR A 34 -24.47 -12.10 -24.60
CA TYR A 34 -24.78 -11.43 -23.33
C TYR A 34 -24.77 -9.89 -23.43
N LEU A 35 -24.34 -9.32 -24.55
CA LEU A 35 -24.31 -7.88 -24.81
C LEU A 35 -25.37 -7.44 -25.84
N GLU A 36 -26.29 -8.32 -26.24
CA GLU A 36 -27.31 -8.01 -27.25
C GLU A 36 -28.15 -6.77 -26.89
N GLU A 37 -28.42 -6.54 -25.60
CA GLU A 37 -29.14 -5.36 -25.12
C GLU A 37 -28.41 -4.03 -25.41
N LEU A 38 -27.12 -4.08 -25.73
CA LEU A 38 -26.31 -2.91 -26.06
C LEU A 38 -26.18 -2.70 -27.58
N LYS A 39 -26.75 -3.57 -28.43
CA LYS A 39 -26.51 -3.60 -29.88
C LYS A 39 -26.83 -2.27 -30.59
N GLU A 40 -27.85 -1.56 -30.11
CA GLU A 40 -28.29 -0.28 -30.67
C GLU A 40 -27.51 0.92 -30.11
N ILE A 41 -26.54 0.71 -29.22
CA ILE A 41 -25.73 1.77 -28.61
C ILE A 41 -24.48 2.02 -29.44
N ASP A 42 -24.22 3.29 -29.76
CA ASP A 42 -22.99 3.68 -30.44
C ASP A 42 -21.75 3.24 -29.65
N GLY A 43 -20.77 2.68 -30.36
CA GLY A 43 -19.58 2.04 -29.79
C GLY A 43 -19.70 0.52 -29.54
N TYR A 44 -20.89 -0.08 -29.68
CA TYR A 44 -21.11 -1.52 -29.47
C TYR A 44 -20.16 -2.40 -30.28
N GLU A 45 -20.03 -2.17 -31.59
CA GLU A 45 -19.18 -3.01 -32.45
C GLU A 45 -17.70 -2.97 -32.02
N LYS A 46 -17.20 -1.84 -31.50
CA LYS A 46 -15.83 -1.75 -30.96
C LYS A 46 -15.65 -2.55 -29.68
N LEU A 47 -16.62 -2.46 -28.76
CA LEU A 47 -16.59 -3.22 -27.51
C LEU A 47 -16.73 -4.73 -27.78
N LYS A 48 -17.65 -5.09 -28.66
CA LYS A 48 -17.86 -6.47 -29.14
C LYS A 48 -16.59 -7.03 -29.78
N ASP A 49 -15.93 -6.28 -30.65
CA ASP A 49 -14.68 -6.70 -31.28
C ASP A 49 -13.57 -6.90 -30.24
N ALA A 50 -13.42 -5.96 -29.31
CA ALA A 50 -12.48 -6.09 -28.20
C ALA A 50 -12.72 -7.37 -27.39
N ILE A 51 -13.98 -7.64 -27.02
CA ILE A 51 -14.34 -8.83 -26.24
C ILE A 51 -14.16 -10.12 -27.05
N ALA A 52 -14.52 -10.14 -28.33
CA ALA A 52 -14.42 -11.34 -29.16
C ALA A 52 -12.96 -11.70 -29.52
N ASN A 53 -12.09 -10.70 -29.69
CA ASN A 53 -10.76 -10.89 -30.27
C ASN A 53 -9.61 -10.75 -29.27
N HIS A 54 -9.83 -10.29 -28.03
CA HIS A 54 -8.75 -10.14 -27.06
C HIS A 54 -7.89 -11.38 -26.81
N PRO A 55 -8.38 -12.64 -26.85
CA PRO A 55 -7.50 -13.78 -26.59
C PRO A 55 -6.40 -13.95 -27.66
N LYS A 56 -6.54 -13.26 -28.80
CA LYS A 56 -5.53 -13.23 -29.87
C LYS A 56 -4.51 -12.12 -29.68
N TRP A 57 -4.83 -11.09 -28.89
CA TRP A 57 -3.97 -9.94 -28.63
C TRP A 57 -2.65 -10.39 -28.02
N LEU A 58 -1.57 -9.76 -28.48
CA LEU A 58 -0.27 -9.98 -27.86
C LEU A 58 -0.29 -9.44 -26.44
N GLY A 59 -0.92 -8.28 -26.24
CA GLY A 59 -1.06 -7.67 -24.93
C GLY A 59 -1.74 -8.56 -23.91
N ASP A 60 -2.87 -9.18 -24.29
CA ASP A 60 -3.58 -10.14 -23.44
C ASP A 60 -2.72 -11.36 -23.09
N LYS A 61 -2.02 -11.91 -24.08
CA LYS A 61 -1.09 -13.04 -23.88
C LYS A 61 0.09 -12.69 -22.99
N LEU A 62 0.66 -11.48 -23.11
CA LEU A 62 1.80 -11.01 -22.32
C LEU A 62 1.42 -10.57 -20.91
N ALA A 63 0.22 -10.02 -20.72
CA ALA A 63 -0.37 -9.78 -19.39
C ALA A 63 -0.60 -11.12 -18.69
N SER A 64 -1.31 -12.01 -19.37
CA SER A 64 -1.60 -13.35 -18.87
C SER A 64 -0.36 -14.27 -18.76
N ALA A 65 0.75 -13.95 -19.45
CA ALA A 65 2.00 -14.71 -19.46
C ALA A 65 2.59 -14.94 -18.07
N ILE A 66 2.15 -14.13 -17.12
CA ILE A 66 2.71 -14.05 -15.79
C ILE A 66 1.67 -14.26 -14.68
N ALA A 67 0.44 -14.68 -15.01
CA ALA A 67 -0.58 -15.08 -14.05
C ALA A 67 -0.26 -16.43 -13.35
N ARG A 68 1.01 -16.87 -13.38
CA ARG A 68 1.53 -18.14 -12.85
C ARG A 68 2.72 -17.86 -11.95
N LEU A 69 2.50 -17.08 -10.90
CA LEU A 69 3.43 -17.01 -9.78
C LEU A 69 3.70 -18.42 -9.24
N ARG A 70 4.66 -18.57 -8.30
CA ARG A 70 5.16 -19.80 -7.65
C ARG A 70 4.08 -20.82 -7.18
N VAL A 71 2.80 -20.53 -7.35
CA VAL A 71 1.63 -21.28 -6.95
C VAL A 71 1.13 -22.18 -8.10
N GLY A 72 1.55 -23.45 -8.11
CA GLY A 72 1.13 -24.48 -9.08
C GLY A 72 -0.31 -25.00 -8.91
N TYR A 73 -1.23 -24.17 -8.42
CA TYR A 73 -2.58 -24.58 -8.02
C TYR A 73 -3.66 -23.80 -8.78
N THR A 74 -4.80 -24.43 -8.98
CA THR A 74 -6.05 -23.76 -9.37
C THR A 74 -7.01 -23.80 -8.18
N TYR A 75 -7.63 -22.66 -7.88
CA TYR A 75 -8.51 -22.50 -6.71
C TYR A 75 -9.98 -22.77 -7.05
N TRP A 76 -10.30 -22.86 -8.33
CA TRP A 76 -11.58 -23.32 -8.83
C TRP A 76 -11.40 -24.09 -10.16
N LYS A 77 -12.20 -25.15 -10.34
CA LYS A 77 -12.17 -26.02 -11.53
C LYS A 77 -13.40 -25.73 -12.37
N PRO A 78 -13.30 -25.70 -13.70
CA PRO A 78 -14.48 -25.61 -14.55
C PRO A 78 -15.02 -27.03 -14.83
N LYS A 79 -15.97 -27.56 -14.04
CA LYS A 79 -16.63 -28.84 -14.41
C LYS A 79 -17.56 -28.66 -15.62
N ARG A 80 -17.59 -29.69 -16.50
CA ARG A 80 -18.25 -29.68 -17.82
C ARG A 80 -19.78 -29.79 -17.74
N GLU A 81 -20.30 -30.40 -16.68
CA GLU A 81 -21.66 -30.97 -16.68
C GLU A 81 -22.71 -30.12 -15.97
N ASP A 82 -22.33 -29.00 -15.33
CA ASP A 82 -23.31 -28.15 -14.65
C ASP A 82 -22.83 -26.69 -14.55
N TYR A 83 -23.40 -25.84 -15.40
CA TYR A 83 -23.22 -24.38 -15.29
C TYR A 83 -23.81 -23.83 -13.98
N LEU A 84 -24.75 -24.56 -13.35
CA LEU A 84 -25.47 -24.19 -12.14
C LEU A 84 -25.09 -24.98 -10.88
N SER A 85 -24.27 -26.05 -10.97
CA SER A 85 -23.85 -26.77 -9.76
C SER A 85 -22.67 -26.10 -9.07
N THR A 86 -22.67 -26.26 -7.76
CA THR A 86 -21.70 -25.78 -6.79
C THR A 86 -20.34 -26.44 -7.04
N ASP A 87 -19.48 -25.77 -7.79
CA ASP A 87 -18.05 -26.08 -7.79
C ASP A 87 -17.42 -25.62 -6.46
N ILE A 88 -16.21 -26.09 -6.22
CA ILE A 88 -15.53 -26.07 -4.91
C ILE A 88 -15.44 -24.69 -4.22
N ASN A 89 -15.43 -23.57 -4.95
CA ASN A 89 -15.54 -22.18 -4.45
C ASN A 89 -16.07 -21.24 -5.56
N ASP A 90 -16.80 -20.18 -5.19
CA ASP A 90 -17.05 -19.01 -6.05
C ASP A 90 -15.72 -18.31 -6.42
N PRO A 91 -15.62 -17.62 -7.58
CA PRO A 91 -14.45 -16.80 -7.88
C PRO A 91 -14.26 -15.76 -6.78
N PHE A 92 -13.02 -15.54 -6.37
CA PHE A 92 -12.72 -14.61 -5.28
C PHE A 92 -11.51 -13.75 -5.58
N PHE A 93 -11.49 -12.57 -4.98
CA PHE A 93 -10.40 -11.63 -5.04
C PHE A 93 -9.83 -11.40 -3.65
N VAL A 94 -8.51 -11.44 -3.56
CA VAL A 94 -7.75 -11.23 -2.34
C VAL A 94 -7.08 -9.88 -2.46
N LYS A 95 -7.50 -8.98 -1.58
CA LYS A 95 -6.89 -7.67 -1.45
C LYS A 95 -5.59 -7.76 -0.64
N ILE A 96 -4.74 -6.74 -0.68
CA ILE A 96 -3.60 -6.58 0.22
C ILE A 96 -4.03 -6.28 1.65
N TYR A 97 -5.32 -6.01 1.89
CA TYR A 97 -5.87 -5.78 3.22
C TYR A 97 -7.31 -6.26 3.30
N GLY A 98 -7.73 -6.69 4.49
CA GLY A 98 -9.08 -7.19 4.75
C GLY A 98 -9.30 -8.62 4.25
N LYS A 99 -10.54 -9.08 4.36
CA LYS A 99 -10.91 -10.45 3.99
C LYS A 99 -11.07 -10.62 2.48
N PRO A 100 -10.80 -11.83 1.93
CA PRO A 100 -11.11 -12.16 0.55
C PRO A 100 -12.59 -11.93 0.23
N LYS A 101 -12.86 -11.40 -0.97
CA LYS A 101 -14.21 -11.18 -1.49
C LYS A 101 -14.57 -12.32 -2.44
N PHE A 102 -15.57 -13.11 -2.06
CA PHE A 102 -16.14 -14.16 -2.91
C PHE A 102 -17.31 -13.60 -3.72
N TRP A 103 -17.40 -14.02 -4.98
CA TRP A 103 -18.39 -13.52 -5.93
C TRP A 103 -19.39 -14.61 -6.30
N SER A 104 -20.48 -14.68 -5.54
CA SER A 104 -21.58 -15.60 -5.80
C SER A 104 -22.21 -15.38 -7.17
N LEU A 105 -22.99 -16.35 -7.67
CA LEU A 105 -23.75 -16.16 -8.91
C LEU A 105 -24.67 -14.92 -8.84
N GLU A 106 -25.28 -14.67 -7.70
CA GLU A 106 -26.12 -13.49 -7.48
C GLU A 106 -25.31 -12.20 -7.57
N ASP A 107 -24.18 -12.11 -6.86
CA ASP A 107 -23.30 -10.94 -6.89
C ASP A 107 -22.76 -10.66 -8.30
N ARG A 108 -22.39 -11.72 -9.03
CA ARG A 108 -21.91 -11.62 -10.41
C ARG A 108 -22.98 -11.13 -11.37
N THR A 109 -24.18 -11.69 -11.26
CA THR A 109 -25.32 -11.28 -12.10
C THR A 109 -25.68 -9.83 -11.82
N LYS A 110 -25.72 -9.45 -10.54
CA LYS A 110 -25.95 -8.06 -10.11
C LYS A 110 -24.88 -7.10 -10.66
N LEU A 111 -23.59 -7.44 -10.49
CA LEU A 111 -22.48 -6.65 -11.03
C LEU A 111 -22.59 -6.48 -12.54
N PHE A 112 -22.89 -7.55 -13.26
CA PHE A 112 -23.05 -7.49 -14.71
C PHE A 112 -24.23 -6.59 -15.12
N SER A 113 -25.39 -6.74 -14.48
CA SER A 113 -26.54 -5.86 -14.73
C SER A 113 -26.21 -4.39 -14.46
N GLU A 114 -25.50 -4.08 -13.37
CA GLU A 114 -25.03 -2.71 -13.10
C GLU A 114 -24.13 -2.16 -14.23
N ILE A 115 -23.26 -3.00 -14.80
CA ILE A 115 -22.38 -2.62 -15.91
C ILE A 115 -23.19 -2.37 -17.20
N ILE A 116 -24.15 -3.23 -17.52
CA ILE A 116 -25.04 -3.04 -18.67
C ILE A 116 -25.83 -1.73 -18.55
N GLU A 117 -26.37 -1.43 -17.37
CA GLU A 117 -27.11 -0.19 -17.12
C GLU A 117 -26.21 1.06 -17.23
N ILE A 118 -24.94 0.98 -16.81
CA ILE A 118 -23.96 2.05 -17.02
C ILE A 118 -23.80 2.34 -18.53
N TYR A 119 -23.64 1.31 -19.36
CA TYR A 119 -23.51 1.49 -20.80
C TYR A 119 -24.79 2.01 -21.47
N LYS A 120 -25.97 1.52 -21.07
CA LYS A 120 -27.25 2.03 -21.57
C LYS A 120 -27.45 3.50 -21.27
N LYS A 121 -27.07 3.93 -20.06
CA LYS A 121 -27.27 5.31 -19.59
C LYS A 121 -26.25 6.30 -20.17
N GLU A 122 -25.00 5.88 -20.34
CA GLU A 122 -23.88 6.78 -20.63
C GLU A 122 -23.21 6.56 -22.00
N GLY A 123 -23.64 5.54 -22.75
CA GLY A 123 -23.06 5.13 -24.03
C GLY A 123 -21.76 4.34 -23.88
N ILE A 124 -21.25 3.77 -24.97
CA ILE A 124 -20.01 2.97 -24.98
C ILE A 124 -18.85 3.84 -25.45
N ASN A 125 -18.07 4.35 -24.50
CA ASN A 125 -16.92 5.23 -24.75
C ASN A 125 -15.88 5.10 -23.62
N GLU A 126 -14.71 5.74 -23.78
CA GLU A 126 -13.60 5.67 -22.81
C GLU A 126 -14.00 6.07 -21.38
N ARG A 127 -14.85 7.09 -21.21
CA ARG A 127 -15.30 7.54 -19.89
C ARG A 127 -16.20 6.49 -19.23
N THR A 128 -17.04 5.83 -20.02
CA THR A 128 -17.86 4.72 -19.52
C THR A 128 -16.99 3.50 -19.21
N HIS A 129 -15.97 3.21 -20.03
CA HIS A 129 -14.99 2.16 -19.74
C HIS A 129 -14.29 2.39 -18.40
N GLU A 130 -13.91 3.63 -18.07
CA GLU A 130 -13.34 3.97 -16.76
C GLU A 130 -14.25 3.54 -15.61
N LYS A 131 -15.55 3.91 -15.67
CA LYS A 131 -16.53 3.53 -14.64
C LYS A 131 -16.71 2.03 -14.52
N VAL A 132 -16.79 1.33 -15.66
CA VAL A 132 -16.92 -0.14 -15.69
C VAL A 132 -15.67 -0.80 -15.13
N ASN A 133 -14.48 -0.33 -15.48
CA ASN A 133 -13.23 -0.85 -14.92
C ASN A 133 -13.13 -0.61 -13.40
N GLU A 134 -13.61 0.53 -12.88
CA GLU A 134 -13.68 0.71 -11.41
C GLU A 134 -14.60 -0.32 -10.73
N LYS A 135 -15.75 -0.66 -11.35
CA LYS A 135 -16.64 -1.73 -10.88
C LYS A 135 -15.96 -3.11 -10.88
N LEU A 136 -15.04 -3.34 -11.80
CA LEU A 136 -14.27 -4.57 -11.96
C LEU A 136 -12.97 -4.62 -11.14
N SER A 137 -12.69 -3.58 -10.33
CA SER A 137 -11.42 -3.45 -9.59
C SER A 137 -11.23 -4.46 -8.45
N GLU A 138 -12.27 -5.23 -8.12
CA GLU A 138 -12.23 -6.31 -7.13
C GLU A 138 -12.69 -7.65 -7.70
N TYR A 139 -12.89 -7.74 -9.02
CA TYR A 139 -13.17 -9.02 -9.67
C TYR A 139 -11.85 -9.65 -10.12
N PRO A 140 -11.57 -10.93 -9.78
CA PRO A 140 -10.27 -11.53 -10.09
C PRO A 140 -10.12 -11.71 -11.61
N GLN A 141 -8.90 -11.49 -12.11
CA GLN A 141 -8.58 -11.68 -13.52
C GLN A 141 -8.61 -13.17 -13.94
N ASP A 142 -7.99 -14.05 -13.14
CA ASP A 142 -7.75 -15.45 -13.49
C ASP A 142 -8.05 -16.37 -12.30
N SER A 143 -8.45 -17.61 -12.62
CA SER A 143 -8.71 -18.67 -11.66
C SER A 143 -7.52 -19.17 -10.85
N ARG A 144 -6.34 -18.90 -11.38
CA ARG A 144 -5.06 -19.24 -10.78
C ARG A 144 -4.50 -18.08 -9.98
N PHE A 145 -5.06 -16.89 -10.15
CA PHE A 145 -4.43 -15.67 -9.67
C PHE A 145 -5.43 -14.66 -9.10
N PRO A 146 -6.02 -14.95 -7.93
CA PRO A 146 -7.01 -14.08 -7.28
C PRO A 146 -6.42 -12.79 -6.68
N LEU A 147 -5.20 -12.39 -7.07
CA LEU A 147 -4.47 -11.25 -6.52
C LEU A 147 -4.44 -10.05 -7.49
N VAL A 148 -4.83 -10.27 -8.75
CA VAL A 148 -4.92 -9.25 -9.80
C VAL A 148 -6.36 -9.07 -10.22
N SER A 149 -6.76 -7.80 -10.31
CA SER A 149 -8.12 -7.42 -10.70
C SER A 149 -8.26 -7.36 -12.22
N LEU A 150 -9.49 -7.53 -12.71
CA LEU A 150 -9.80 -7.28 -14.12
C LEU A 150 -9.46 -5.86 -14.56
N LYS A 151 -9.65 -4.85 -13.69
CA LYS A 151 -9.24 -3.46 -13.98
C LYS A 151 -7.75 -3.36 -14.35
N THR A 152 -6.90 -3.95 -13.51
CA THR A 152 -5.44 -3.94 -13.69
C THR A 152 -5.07 -4.68 -14.97
N HIS A 153 -5.70 -5.82 -15.20
CA HIS A 153 -5.48 -6.62 -16.40
C HIS A 153 -5.88 -5.88 -17.67
N HIS A 154 -7.07 -5.30 -17.68
CA HIS A 154 -7.57 -4.56 -18.84
C HIS A 154 -6.62 -3.43 -19.23
N TRP A 155 -6.10 -2.70 -18.24
CA TRP A 155 -5.11 -1.67 -18.46
C TRP A 155 -3.82 -2.22 -19.07
N ALA A 156 -3.25 -3.26 -18.47
CA ALA A 156 -1.94 -3.76 -18.87
C ALA A 156 -1.97 -4.42 -20.26
N SER A 157 -2.99 -5.26 -20.51
CA SER A 157 -3.24 -5.88 -21.81
C SER A 157 -3.40 -4.82 -22.91
N TRP A 158 -4.18 -3.78 -22.63
CA TRP A 158 -4.43 -2.71 -23.61
C TRP A 158 -3.19 -1.84 -23.87
N ALA A 159 -2.44 -1.50 -22.83
CA ALA A 159 -1.20 -0.72 -22.96
C ALA A 159 -0.20 -1.45 -23.86
N ILE A 160 -0.02 -2.76 -23.67
CA ILE A 160 0.89 -3.57 -24.49
C ILE A 160 0.35 -3.77 -25.90
N GLU A 161 -0.96 -4.02 -26.06
CA GLU A 161 -1.54 -4.19 -27.39
C GLU A 161 -1.39 -2.91 -28.23
N LYS A 162 -1.51 -1.73 -27.62
CA LYS A 162 -1.21 -0.45 -28.29
C LYS A 162 0.25 -0.33 -28.72
N MET A 163 1.21 -0.79 -27.92
CA MET A 163 2.62 -0.83 -28.34
C MET A 163 2.81 -1.75 -29.55
N LYS A 164 2.16 -2.90 -29.56
CA LYS A 164 2.17 -3.83 -30.70
C LYS A 164 1.49 -3.21 -31.93
N MET A 165 0.36 -2.50 -31.79
CA MET A 165 -0.26 -1.77 -32.90
C MET A 165 0.67 -0.71 -33.52
N ARG A 166 1.64 -0.20 -32.75
CA ARG A 166 2.71 0.71 -33.21
C ARG A 166 3.97 -0.01 -33.69
N ASN A 167 3.97 -1.35 -33.74
CA ASN A 167 5.11 -2.20 -34.08
C ASN A 167 6.33 -2.00 -33.15
N GLU A 168 6.09 -1.66 -31.88
CA GLU A 168 7.16 -1.41 -30.90
C GLU A 168 7.63 -2.69 -30.18
N VAL A 169 6.84 -3.78 -30.25
CA VAL A 169 7.08 -5.02 -29.52
C VAL A 169 7.42 -6.15 -30.49
N ASP A 170 8.55 -6.81 -30.28
CA ASP A 170 8.90 -8.07 -30.96
C ASP A 170 8.04 -9.21 -30.41
N GLU A 171 7.27 -9.89 -31.27
CA GLU A 171 6.44 -11.04 -30.90
C GLU A 171 7.28 -12.28 -30.56
N GLU A 172 8.48 -12.43 -31.10
CA GLU A 172 9.30 -13.61 -30.85
C GLU A 172 10.08 -13.49 -29.55
N ASN A 173 10.62 -12.29 -29.25
CA ASN A 173 11.33 -12.01 -28.00
C ASN A 173 10.82 -10.72 -27.34
N PRO A 174 9.60 -10.72 -26.78
CA PRO A 174 9.04 -9.53 -26.15
C PRO A 174 9.91 -9.07 -24.97
N ARG A 175 10.08 -7.74 -24.87
CA ARG A 175 10.72 -7.09 -23.73
C ARG A 175 9.93 -5.85 -23.34
N ILE A 176 9.41 -5.85 -22.11
CA ILE A 176 8.50 -4.84 -21.59
C ILE A 176 9.09 -4.23 -20.32
N LEU A 177 9.05 -2.92 -20.22
CA LEU A 177 9.44 -2.16 -19.04
C LEU A 177 8.18 -1.68 -18.32
N LEU A 178 8.10 -1.93 -17.01
CA LEU A 178 7.22 -1.19 -16.11
C LEU A 178 8.03 -0.09 -15.44
N LEU A 179 7.62 1.16 -15.66
CA LEU A 179 8.21 2.33 -15.03
C LEU A 179 7.31 2.78 -13.90
N LYS A 180 7.81 2.85 -12.67
CA LYS A 180 7.21 3.61 -11.57
C LYS A 180 7.91 4.97 -11.52
N ILE A 181 7.24 5.99 -12.05
CA ILE A 181 7.75 7.36 -12.06
C ILE A 181 7.20 8.06 -10.82
N SER A 182 8.09 8.46 -9.93
CA SER A 182 7.77 9.37 -8.83
C SER A 182 8.55 10.66 -9.00
N VAL A 183 7.97 11.77 -8.60
CA VAL A 183 8.70 13.04 -8.55
C VAL A 183 9.76 12.96 -7.44
N TYR A 184 11.01 13.24 -7.79
CA TYR A 184 12.17 13.07 -6.92
C TYR A 184 12.21 14.15 -5.84
N ALA A 185 12.20 13.70 -4.60
CA ALA A 185 12.30 14.52 -3.39
C ALA A 185 13.69 14.29 -2.75
N PRO A 186 14.66 15.21 -2.96
CA PRO A 186 15.96 15.11 -2.31
C PRO A 186 15.79 15.03 -0.78
N GLY A 187 16.58 14.15 -0.17
CA GLY A 187 16.58 13.88 1.27
C GLY A 187 15.46 13.00 1.81
N ILE A 188 14.43 12.66 1.02
CA ILE A 188 13.41 11.67 1.42
C ILE A 188 13.75 10.24 0.99
N ARG A 189 14.55 10.09 -0.07
CA ARG A 189 14.85 8.77 -0.68
C ARG A 189 16.32 8.38 -0.69
N ASP A 190 17.23 9.28 -0.29
CA ASP A 190 18.68 9.10 -0.43
C ASP A 190 19.44 9.36 0.89
N GLU A 191 18.77 9.33 2.04
CA GLU A 191 19.37 9.38 3.39
C GLU A 191 20.32 10.58 3.65
N LYS A 192 20.18 11.68 2.91
CA LYS A 192 20.95 12.93 3.09
C LYS A 192 20.04 14.08 3.52
N GLU A 193 20.63 15.09 4.17
CA GLU A 193 19.91 16.20 4.83
C GLU A 193 18.74 16.73 3.99
N PRO A 194 17.48 16.50 4.43
CA PRO A 194 16.31 16.93 3.70
C PRO A 194 16.05 18.42 3.88
N PHE A 195 15.18 18.95 3.02
CA PHE A 195 14.52 20.25 3.13
C PHE A 195 14.52 20.82 4.56
N HIS A 196 15.27 21.90 4.79
CA HIS A 196 15.38 22.51 6.12
C HIS A 196 14.03 23.04 6.68
N LYS A 197 12.99 23.18 5.84
CA LYS A 197 11.69 23.78 6.21
C LYS A 197 10.50 22.99 5.64
N LEU A 198 9.45 22.89 6.45
CA LEU A 198 8.17 22.23 6.14
C LEU A 198 7.38 22.86 4.98
N ARG A 199 7.48 24.19 4.80
CA ARG A 199 6.86 24.91 3.68
C ARG A 199 7.34 24.36 2.34
N SER A 200 8.64 24.12 2.30
CA SER A 200 9.43 23.75 1.16
C SER A 200 9.08 22.35 0.73
N LEU A 201 8.89 21.48 1.72
CA LEU A 201 8.31 20.18 1.53
C LEU A 201 6.93 20.26 0.88
N ARG A 202 5.99 21.03 1.44
CA ARG A 202 4.63 21.13 0.90
C ARG A 202 4.58 21.74 -0.50
N LYS A 203 5.27 22.85 -0.76
CA LYS A 203 5.37 23.44 -2.12
C LYS A 203 5.95 22.44 -3.11
N PHE A 204 6.95 21.67 -2.66
CA PHE A 204 7.54 20.60 -3.43
C PHE A 204 6.51 19.47 -3.69
N TYR A 205 5.71 19.05 -2.71
CA TYR A 205 4.67 18.02 -2.88
C TYR A 205 3.43 18.48 -3.67
N GLU A 206 2.98 19.73 -3.53
CA GLU A 206 1.97 20.32 -4.42
C GLU A 206 2.47 20.40 -5.86
N LEU A 207 3.76 20.70 -6.04
CA LEU A 207 4.44 20.57 -7.32
C LEU A 207 4.48 19.09 -7.78
N ARG A 208 4.62 18.11 -6.87
CA ARG A 208 4.55 16.68 -7.23
C ARG A 208 3.20 16.26 -7.80
N ASP A 209 2.08 16.70 -7.21
CA ASP A 209 0.74 16.38 -7.74
C ASP A 209 0.52 17.05 -9.10
N LYS A 210 0.92 18.32 -9.23
CA LYS A 210 0.90 19.00 -10.53
C LYS A 210 1.76 18.27 -11.57
N ILE A 211 2.96 17.84 -11.21
CA ILE A 211 3.84 17.08 -12.10
C ILE A 211 3.21 15.73 -12.44
N SER A 212 2.65 14.97 -11.49
CA SER A 212 2.02 13.68 -11.79
C SER A 212 0.83 13.84 -12.75
N GLU A 213 0.03 14.90 -12.59
CA GLU A 213 -1.02 15.26 -13.53
C GLU A 213 -0.48 15.64 -14.91
N ILE A 214 0.59 16.44 -14.96
CA ILE A 214 1.26 16.83 -16.19
C ILE A 214 1.81 15.60 -16.90
N LEU A 215 2.53 14.72 -16.20
CA LEU A 215 3.07 13.47 -16.73
C LEU A 215 1.94 12.58 -17.26
N THR A 216 0.85 12.45 -16.51
CA THR A 216 -0.33 11.70 -16.96
C THR A 216 -0.89 12.29 -18.25
N LYS A 217 -1.09 13.61 -18.32
CA LYS A 217 -1.64 14.29 -19.51
C LYS A 217 -0.70 14.20 -20.72
N VAL A 218 0.57 14.53 -20.52
CA VAL A 218 1.60 14.53 -21.57
C VAL A 218 1.77 13.13 -22.14
N PHE A 219 1.98 12.11 -21.31
CA PHE A 219 2.17 10.76 -21.83
C PHE A 219 0.89 10.17 -22.43
N THR A 220 -0.30 10.57 -21.97
CA THR A 220 -1.56 10.23 -22.66
C THR A 220 -1.58 10.79 -24.09
N ILE A 221 -1.21 12.06 -24.29
CA ILE A 221 -1.17 12.71 -25.61
C ILE A 221 -0.17 12.00 -26.54
N GLU A 222 0.92 11.52 -25.98
CA GLU A 222 1.99 10.81 -26.70
C GLU A 222 1.65 9.35 -27.00
N GLY A 223 0.43 8.90 -26.68
CA GLY A 223 -0.05 7.57 -27.01
C GLY A 223 0.34 6.48 -26.01
N TYR A 224 0.90 6.84 -24.86
CA TYR A 224 1.01 5.92 -23.72
C TYR A 224 -0.30 5.87 -22.93
N ASP A 225 -0.46 4.86 -22.08
CA ASP A 225 -1.61 4.72 -21.18
C ASP A 225 -1.13 4.82 -19.72
N PRO A 226 -0.77 6.00 -19.21
CA PRO A 226 -0.27 6.13 -17.83
C PRO A 226 -1.32 5.71 -16.78
N TYR A 227 -0.92 4.89 -15.81
CA TYR A 227 -1.72 4.53 -14.64
C TYR A 227 -1.37 5.44 -13.47
N LYS A 228 -2.18 6.46 -13.20
CA LYS A 228 -2.00 7.33 -12.03
C LYS A 228 -2.31 6.55 -10.75
N LEU A 229 -1.34 6.50 -9.84
CA LEU A 229 -1.45 5.94 -8.49
C LEU A 229 -1.48 7.09 -7.47
N GLY A 230 -2.64 7.32 -6.85
CA GLY A 230 -2.82 8.42 -5.92
C GLY A 230 -2.50 9.78 -6.55
N LYS A 231 -1.81 10.65 -5.80
CA LYS A 231 -1.46 12.01 -6.22
C LYS A 231 -0.04 12.13 -6.77
N GLU A 232 0.87 11.20 -6.50
CA GLU A 232 2.30 11.46 -6.64
C GLU A 232 3.06 10.52 -7.57
N GLU A 233 2.41 9.45 -8.04
CA GLU A 233 3.07 8.37 -8.78
C GLU A 233 2.29 8.00 -10.04
N VAL A 234 3.04 7.69 -11.09
CA VAL A 234 2.49 7.26 -12.36
C VAL A 234 3.22 5.99 -12.80
N LEU A 235 2.46 4.95 -13.14
CA LEU A 235 3.01 3.78 -13.79
C LEU A 235 2.87 3.88 -15.30
N ILE A 236 3.90 3.46 -16.03
CA ILE A 236 3.89 3.39 -17.49
C ILE A 236 4.47 2.05 -17.91
N LEU A 237 3.73 1.30 -18.74
CA LEU A 237 4.31 0.20 -19.50
C LEU A 237 4.89 0.76 -20.81
N THR A 238 6.09 0.32 -21.18
CA THR A 238 6.77 0.75 -22.41
C THR A 238 7.81 -0.27 -22.88
N THR A 239 8.40 -0.05 -24.04
CA THR A 239 9.60 -0.75 -24.52
C THR A 239 10.87 0.05 -24.16
N ILE A 240 12.06 -0.51 -24.42
CA ILE A 240 13.34 0.20 -24.23
C ILE A 240 13.39 1.51 -25.02
N GLU A 241 13.02 1.46 -26.30
CA GLU A 241 13.00 2.66 -27.14
C GLU A 241 12.02 3.70 -26.61
N GLY A 242 10.84 3.25 -26.14
CA GLY A 242 9.88 4.14 -25.51
C GLY A 242 10.39 4.71 -24.18
N PHE A 243 11.19 3.97 -23.41
CA PHE A 243 11.84 4.48 -22.21
C PHE A 243 12.89 5.55 -22.51
N GLU A 244 13.71 5.37 -23.55
CA GLU A 244 14.66 6.41 -23.98
C GLU A 244 13.94 7.68 -24.44
N LYS A 245 12.81 7.56 -25.18
CA LYS A 245 11.97 8.70 -25.55
C LYS A 245 11.37 9.40 -24.32
N ILE A 246 10.87 8.64 -23.35
CA ILE A 246 10.36 9.17 -22.08
C ILE A 246 11.48 9.91 -21.34
N LYS A 247 12.66 9.30 -21.23
CA LYS A 247 13.84 9.88 -20.57
C LYS A 247 14.29 11.18 -21.23
N GLU A 248 14.38 11.22 -22.55
CA GLU A 248 14.73 12.43 -23.31
C GLU A 248 13.73 13.57 -23.04
N LYS A 249 12.43 13.26 -22.99
CA LYS A 249 11.39 14.26 -22.69
C LYS A 249 11.47 14.78 -21.26
N LEU A 250 11.66 13.88 -20.30
CA LEU A 250 11.82 14.24 -18.90
C LEU A 250 13.08 15.10 -18.70
N LEU A 251 14.17 14.79 -19.41
CA LEU A 251 15.40 15.60 -19.43
C LEU A 251 15.14 16.99 -20.02
N LYS A 252 14.44 17.08 -21.16
CA LYS A 252 14.08 18.37 -21.79
C LYS A 252 13.15 19.21 -20.90
N ALA A 253 12.29 18.56 -20.14
CA ALA A 253 11.37 19.23 -19.23
C ALA A 253 12.02 19.65 -17.89
N ASP A 254 13.27 19.27 -17.64
CA ASP A 254 14.01 19.49 -16.38
C ASP A 254 13.18 19.13 -15.14
N LEU A 255 12.40 18.05 -15.22
CA LEU A 255 11.55 17.60 -14.12
C LEU A 255 12.38 16.72 -13.17
N PRO A 256 12.44 17.02 -11.86
CA PRO A 256 13.14 16.19 -10.89
C PRO A 256 12.31 14.92 -10.67
N VAL A 257 12.66 13.82 -11.33
CA VAL A 257 11.94 12.55 -11.22
C VAL A 257 12.88 11.38 -10.96
N LYS A 258 12.41 10.44 -10.15
CA LYS A 258 13.03 9.15 -9.89
C LYS A 258 12.17 8.09 -10.56
N ILE A 259 12.80 7.31 -11.43
CA ILE A 259 12.15 6.24 -12.17
C ILE A 259 12.70 4.93 -11.62
N GLU A 260 11.83 4.14 -11.00
CA GLU A 260 12.11 2.75 -10.70
C GLU A 260 11.67 1.91 -11.90
N VAL A 261 12.62 1.20 -12.52
CA VAL A 261 12.42 0.43 -13.75
C VAL A 261 12.44 -1.05 -13.43
N PHE A 262 11.39 -1.74 -13.88
CA PHE A 262 11.29 -3.19 -13.88
C PHE A 262 11.31 -3.69 -15.32
N ASP A 263 12.38 -4.35 -15.72
CA ASP A 263 12.66 -4.77 -17.10
C ASP A 263 12.40 -6.26 -17.27
N TYR A 264 11.28 -6.57 -17.92
CA TYR A 264 10.77 -7.92 -18.13
C TYR A 264 11.17 -8.45 -19.50
N THR A 265 11.84 -9.60 -19.51
CA THR A 265 12.08 -10.37 -20.74
C THR A 265 11.19 -11.61 -20.79
N PHE A 266 10.67 -11.92 -21.97
CA PHE A 266 9.79 -13.05 -22.19
C PHE A 266 10.43 -14.07 -23.13
N VAL A 267 10.09 -15.33 -22.92
CA VAL A 267 10.39 -16.43 -23.85
C VAL A 267 9.05 -17.02 -24.31
N LYS A 268 8.94 -17.24 -25.61
CA LYS A 268 7.80 -17.89 -26.24
C LYS A 268 8.01 -19.40 -26.21
N GLU A 269 7.09 -20.12 -25.57
CA GLU A 269 7.04 -21.58 -25.54
C GLU A 269 5.71 -22.00 -26.19
N ASN A 270 5.76 -22.63 -27.37
CA ASN A 270 4.57 -22.96 -28.16
C ASN A 270 3.65 -21.72 -28.40
N SER A 271 2.44 -21.73 -27.85
CA SER A 271 1.43 -20.67 -27.98
C SER A 271 1.35 -19.73 -26.78
N TYR A 272 2.27 -19.83 -25.81
CA TYR A 272 2.27 -19.07 -24.57
C TYR A 272 3.62 -18.40 -24.31
N TYR A 273 3.61 -17.32 -23.53
CA TYR A 273 4.80 -16.60 -23.08
C TYR A 273 5.08 -16.88 -21.62
N LYS A 274 6.35 -16.79 -21.23
CA LYS A 274 6.83 -16.92 -19.85
C LYS A 274 7.87 -15.86 -19.56
N VAL A 275 7.84 -15.26 -18.37
CA VAL A 275 8.91 -14.35 -17.92
C VAL A 275 10.18 -15.14 -17.67
N SER A 276 11.25 -14.79 -18.37
CA SER A 276 12.56 -15.38 -18.19
C SER A 276 13.41 -14.62 -17.17
N ASN A 277 13.30 -13.28 -17.14
CA ASN A 277 14.07 -12.43 -16.25
C ASN A 277 13.33 -11.14 -15.90
N VAL A 278 13.65 -10.59 -14.72
CA VAL A 278 13.27 -9.24 -14.30
C VAL A 278 14.51 -8.53 -13.76
N ASN A 279 14.96 -7.49 -14.46
CA ASN A 279 16.00 -6.60 -13.95
C ASN A 279 15.35 -5.38 -13.29
N GLN A 280 15.82 -5.02 -12.09
CA GLN A 280 15.37 -3.82 -11.38
C GLN A 280 16.52 -2.82 -11.30
N TYR A 281 16.26 -1.57 -11.68
CA TYR A 281 17.22 -0.48 -11.54
C TYR A 281 16.50 0.87 -11.38
N ILE A 282 17.24 1.88 -10.95
CA ILE A 282 16.73 3.22 -10.68
C ILE A 282 17.43 4.22 -11.58
N VAL A 283 16.67 5.15 -12.16
CA VAL A 283 17.17 6.26 -12.96
C VAL A 283 16.69 7.57 -12.36
N GLY A 284 17.62 8.50 -12.15
CA GLY A 284 17.32 9.87 -11.76
C GLY A 284 17.40 10.83 -12.94
N ILE A 285 16.41 11.72 -13.09
CA ILE A 285 16.36 12.75 -14.13
C ILE A 285 16.07 14.09 -13.48
N GLY A 286 16.77 15.15 -13.90
CA GLY A 286 16.56 16.50 -13.35
C GLY A 286 16.82 16.59 -11.84
N ILE A 287 17.53 15.61 -11.27
CA ILE A 287 17.86 15.57 -9.85
C ILE A 287 18.95 16.60 -9.60
N LYS A 288 18.57 17.69 -8.92
CA LYS A 288 19.51 18.66 -8.35
C LYS A 288 19.74 18.30 -6.89
N GLU A 289 20.98 18.36 -6.44
CA GLU A 289 21.33 18.13 -5.02
C GLU A 289 20.67 19.18 -4.11
N GLU A 290 20.47 20.39 -4.63
CA GLU A 290 19.77 21.48 -3.97
C GLU A 290 18.56 21.89 -4.83
N ILE A 291 17.35 21.76 -4.28
CA ILE A 291 16.17 22.44 -4.80
C ILE A 291 16.21 23.85 -4.20
N ASP A 292 16.10 24.90 -5.03
CA ASP A 292 15.96 26.28 -4.55
C ASP A 292 14.68 26.39 -3.72
N VAL A 293 14.87 26.27 -2.41
CA VAL A 293 13.82 26.27 -1.44
C VAL A 293 13.53 27.72 -1.04
N ASP A 294 12.32 28.19 -1.39
CA ASP A 294 11.81 29.47 -0.91
C ASP A 294 11.85 29.54 0.63
N THR A 295 12.37 30.65 1.16
CA THR A 295 12.75 30.81 2.58
C THR A 295 11.63 31.30 3.48
N GLY A 296 10.43 31.50 2.95
CA GLY A 296 9.24 31.91 3.72
C GLY A 296 8.84 30.94 4.85
N LYS A 297 8.07 31.45 5.83
CA LYS A 297 7.53 30.65 6.96
C LYS A 297 6.59 29.54 6.47
N ALA A 298 6.56 28.41 7.19
CA ALA A 298 5.70 27.26 6.87
C ALA A 298 4.22 27.55 7.15
N GLU A 299 3.42 27.59 6.09
CA GLU A 299 1.97 27.84 6.12
C GLU A 299 1.19 26.52 6.32
N TRP A 300 1.54 25.71 7.33
CA TRP A 300 0.57 24.77 7.87
C TRP A 300 -0.22 25.47 8.98
N HIS A 301 -1.15 26.31 8.52
CA HIS A 301 -2.55 26.27 8.91
C HIS A 301 -2.81 25.82 10.36
N GLU A 302 -3.13 26.76 11.27
CA GLU A 302 -3.65 26.63 12.65
C GLU A 302 -3.04 25.59 13.62
N ILE A 303 -2.55 24.43 13.19
CA ILE A 303 -1.97 23.37 14.02
C ILE A 303 -0.53 23.69 14.39
N LEU A 304 0.30 24.18 13.44
CA LEU A 304 1.66 24.62 13.72
C LEU A 304 1.72 26.06 14.24
N GLU A 305 0.68 26.85 13.99
CA GLU A 305 0.56 28.25 14.42
C GLU A 305 -0.36 28.44 15.65
N GLY A 306 -1.14 27.43 16.02
CA GLY A 306 -2.17 27.53 17.07
C GLY A 306 -1.74 27.03 18.44
N GLY A 307 -2.73 26.91 19.33
CA GLY A 307 -2.54 26.70 20.77
C GLY A 307 -2.24 25.28 21.24
N TYR A 308 -1.67 24.43 20.39
CA TYR A 308 -1.28 23.06 20.76
C TYR A 308 0.09 23.05 21.44
N GLU A 309 0.26 22.19 22.45
CA GLU A 309 1.54 22.04 23.15
C GLU A 309 2.56 21.22 22.33
N TYR A 310 2.08 20.20 21.61
CA TYR A 310 2.91 19.35 20.76
C TYR A 310 2.23 19.04 19.42
N VAL A 311 2.99 18.39 18.56
CA VAL A 311 2.56 17.87 17.27
C VAL A 311 3.01 16.42 17.15
N ALA A 312 2.10 15.57 16.69
CA ALA A 312 2.38 14.18 16.32
C ALA A 312 2.53 14.06 14.81
N TRP A 313 3.73 13.64 14.39
CA TRP A 313 4.05 13.22 13.03
C TRP A 313 3.89 11.71 12.94
N ILE A 314 3.05 11.21 12.04
CA ILE A 314 2.80 9.76 11.90
C ILE A 314 3.25 9.34 10.52
N ALA A 315 4.24 8.46 10.47
CA ALA A 315 4.76 7.86 9.25
C ALA A 315 4.32 6.40 9.14
N LEU A 316 3.75 6.05 7.98
CA LEU A 316 3.55 4.68 7.54
C LEU A 316 4.61 4.36 6.49
N LYS A 317 5.49 3.40 6.79
CA LYS A 317 6.62 3.00 5.94
C LYS A 317 6.39 1.60 5.37
N ASN A 318 6.63 1.45 4.08
CA ASN A 318 6.54 0.18 3.37
C ASN A 318 7.90 -0.23 2.79
N LEU A 319 8.05 -1.51 2.45
CA LEU A 319 9.14 -1.97 1.60
C LEU A 319 8.97 -1.39 0.18
N ASN A 320 10.02 -1.44 -0.65
CA ASN A 320 9.87 -1.12 -2.07
C ASN A 320 8.83 -2.03 -2.75
N LEU A 321 8.27 -1.57 -3.87
CA LEU A 321 7.13 -2.20 -4.53
C LEU A 321 7.34 -3.69 -4.84
N TYR A 322 8.52 -4.07 -5.33
CA TYR A 322 8.82 -5.46 -5.66
C TYR A 322 8.85 -6.34 -4.40
N LYS A 323 9.56 -5.91 -3.35
CA LYS A 323 9.66 -6.65 -2.08
C LYS A 323 8.33 -6.74 -1.35
N ALA A 324 7.54 -5.66 -1.33
CA ALA A 324 6.19 -5.67 -0.76
C ALA A 324 5.28 -6.64 -1.51
N SER A 325 5.37 -6.67 -2.84
CA SER A 325 4.61 -7.61 -3.68
C SER A 325 5.04 -9.07 -3.46
N GLU A 326 6.33 -9.32 -3.25
CA GLU A 326 6.83 -10.65 -2.89
C GLU A 326 6.28 -11.11 -1.54
N LYS A 327 6.28 -10.23 -0.52
CA LYS A 327 5.73 -10.54 0.79
C LYS A 327 4.23 -10.78 0.77
N PHE A 328 3.49 -10.04 -0.07
CA PHE A 328 2.07 -10.30 -0.28
C PHE A 328 1.82 -11.69 -0.89
N LEU A 329 2.63 -12.08 -1.88
CA LEU A 329 2.55 -13.41 -2.48
C LEU A 329 2.85 -14.51 -1.46
N GLU A 330 3.91 -14.36 -0.66
CA GLU A 330 4.26 -15.32 0.40
C GLU A 330 3.12 -15.47 1.42
N TRP A 331 2.51 -14.37 1.85
CA TRP A 331 1.34 -14.39 2.72
C TRP A 331 0.17 -15.13 2.05
N PHE A 332 -0.12 -14.85 0.78
CA PHE A 332 -1.20 -15.52 0.06
C PHE A 332 -0.95 -17.01 -0.09
N GLU A 333 0.28 -17.43 -0.37
CA GLU A 333 0.66 -18.84 -0.47
C GLU A 333 0.33 -19.60 0.82
N GLU A 334 0.64 -18.99 1.98
CA GLU A 334 0.29 -19.53 3.29
C GLU A 334 -1.22 -19.57 3.52
N PHE A 335 -1.91 -18.44 3.32
CA PHE A 335 -3.36 -18.34 3.42
C PHE A 335 -4.07 -19.42 2.57
N SER A 336 -3.56 -19.62 1.36
CA SER A 336 -4.13 -20.51 0.37
C SER A 336 -3.95 -22.00 0.69
N LYS A 337 -3.12 -22.38 1.67
CA LYS A 337 -3.02 -23.78 2.15
C LYS A 337 -4.34 -24.29 2.71
N ASN A 338 -5.16 -23.39 3.26
CA ASN A 338 -6.45 -23.71 3.84
C ASN A 338 -7.60 -23.73 2.81
N LEU A 339 -7.32 -23.30 1.57
CA LEU A 339 -8.30 -23.33 0.49
C LEU A 339 -8.31 -24.70 -0.19
N LYS A 340 -9.51 -25.16 -0.55
CA LYS A 340 -9.64 -26.30 -1.47
C LYS A 340 -9.00 -25.91 -2.82
N LYS A 341 -8.00 -26.67 -3.25
CA LYS A 341 -7.21 -26.39 -4.45
C LYS A 341 -6.76 -27.68 -5.13
N GLU A 342 -6.62 -27.64 -6.45
CA GLU A 342 -6.09 -28.75 -7.23
C GLU A 342 -4.72 -28.36 -7.80
N LYS A 343 -3.73 -29.25 -7.65
CA LYS A 343 -2.43 -29.08 -8.30
C LYS A 343 -2.59 -29.33 -9.79
N LYS A 344 -2.24 -28.36 -10.64
CA LYS A 344 -2.24 -28.57 -12.08
C LYS A 344 -0.84 -29.08 -12.48
N GLY A 345 -0.77 -30.25 -13.11
CA GLY A 345 0.49 -30.89 -13.49
C GLY A 345 1.35 -30.03 -14.42
N ASP A 346 2.68 -30.17 -14.28
CA ASP A 346 3.76 -29.57 -15.08
C ASP A 346 3.74 -28.05 -15.25
N ILE A 347 3.27 -27.31 -14.25
CA ILE A 347 3.51 -25.87 -14.21
C ILE A 347 4.87 -25.63 -13.56
N THR A 348 5.83 -25.13 -14.34
CA THR A 348 7.07 -24.59 -13.76
C THR A 348 6.74 -23.33 -12.97
N GLU A 349 7.09 -23.33 -11.69
CA GLU A 349 6.96 -22.16 -10.82
C GLU A 349 7.68 -20.95 -11.44
N GLY A 350 6.97 -19.83 -11.57
CA GLY A 350 7.55 -18.57 -11.99
C GLY A 350 8.53 -18.07 -10.93
N LYS A 351 9.81 -17.90 -11.29
CA LYS A 351 10.83 -17.33 -10.37
C LYS A 351 10.54 -15.87 -10.04
N TRP A 352 9.95 -15.12 -10.98
CA TRP A 352 9.79 -13.68 -10.95
C TRP A 352 8.34 -13.25 -10.78
N LEU A 353 8.11 -12.10 -10.14
CA LEU A 353 6.77 -11.51 -10.00
C LEU A 353 6.29 -10.92 -11.32
N CYS A 354 4.98 -10.91 -11.55
CA CYS A 354 4.38 -10.22 -12.69
C CYS A 354 4.22 -8.72 -12.47
N TYR A 355 4.33 -7.94 -13.54
CA TYR A 355 4.04 -6.49 -13.45
C TYR A 355 2.60 -6.23 -13.02
N GLU A 356 1.63 -7.10 -13.37
CA GLU A 356 0.24 -6.95 -12.94
C GLU A 356 0.08 -7.02 -11.42
N LEU A 357 0.86 -7.87 -10.75
CA LEU A 357 0.88 -7.93 -9.29
C LEU A 357 1.43 -6.65 -8.70
N LEU A 358 2.54 -6.13 -9.25
CA LEU A 358 3.12 -4.87 -8.80
C LEU A 358 2.10 -3.73 -8.93
N ILE A 359 1.40 -3.64 -10.06
CA ILE A 359 0.35 -2.62 -10.28
C ILE A 359 -0.81 -2.83 -9.29
N SER A 360 -1.25 -4.07 -9.10
CA SER A 360 -2.37 -4.42 -8.20
C SER A 360 -2.03 -4.07 -6.74
N VAL A 361 -0.84 -4.44 -6.25
CA VAL A 361 -0.36 -4.12 -4.91
C VAL A 361 -0.29 -2.60 -4.71
N ALA A 362 0.22 -1.87 -5.70
CA ALA A 362 0.27 -0.42 -5.63
C ALA A 362 -1.14 0.20 -5.58
N ASP A 363 -2.04 -0.14 -6.52
CA ASP A 363 -3.42 0.39 -6.57
C ASP A 363 -4.17 0.13 -5.25
N GLN A 364 -4.03 -1.07 -4.70
CA GLN A 364 -4.72 -1.44 -3.47
C GLN A 364 -4.12 -0.79 -2.22
N TYR A 365 -2.82 -0.48 -2.20
CA TYR A 365 -2.21 0.26 -1.09
C TYR A 365 -2.76 1.68 -1.00
N TYR A 366 -2.99 2.35 -2.13
CA TYR A 366 -3.64 3.65 -2.11
C TYR A 366 -5.09 3.59 -1.60
N LYS A 367 -5.85 2.53 -1.94
CA LYS A 367 -7.19 2.29 -1.36
C LYS A 367 -7.14 2.03 0.14
N PHE A 368 -6.16 1.26 0.61
CA PHE A 368 -5.91 1.07 2.04
C PHE A 368 -5.68 2.40 2.75
N LEU A 369 -4.83 3.26 2.20
CA LEU A 369 -4.54 4.57 2.79
C LEU A 369 -5.76 5.48 2.83
N GLU A 370 -6.59 5.49 1.77
CA GLU A 370 -7.87 6.22 1.77
C GLU A 370 -8.82 5.74 2.89
N GLU A 371 -8.94 4.43 3.09
CA GLU A 371 -9.77 3.89 4.16
C GLU A 371 -9.20 4.18 5.56
N PHE A 372 -7.88 4.10 5.70
CA PHE A 372 -7.15 4.46 6.92
C PHE A 372 -7.38 5.93 7.30
N GLU A 373 -7.23 6.86 6.35
CA GLU A 373 -7.43 8.30 6.54
C GLU A 373 -8.85 8.62 7.01
N ASN A 374 -9.85 7.97 6.41
CA ASN A 374 -11.26 8.13 6.77
C ASN A 374 -11.56 7.72 8.23
N ARG A 375 -10.77 6.82 8.82
CA ARG A 375 -10.95 6.33 10.20
C ARG A 375 -10.26 7.20 11.26
N ILE A 376 -9.08 7.74 10.97
CA ILE A 376 -8.26 8.44 11.99
C ILE A 376 -8.38 9.97 11.90
N LYS A 377 -8.82 10.52 10.76
CA LYS A 377 -8.92 11.97 10.50
C LYS A 377 -7.60 12.67 10.79
N LEU A 378 -6.59 12.34 10.00
CA LEU A 378 -5.27 12.98 10.05
C LEU A 378 -5.13 14.01 8.94
N THR A 379 -4.24 14.96 9.14
CA THR A 379 -3.86 15.89 8.08
C THR A 379 -2.78 15.22 7.22
N GLU A 380 -3.10 14.90 5.97
CA GLU A 380 -2.16 14.34 5.00
C GLU A 380 -1.03 15.34 4.72
N VAL A 381 0.22 14.95 4.96
CA VAL A 381 1.41 15.72 4.56
C VAL A 381 1.97 15.17 3.26
N VAL A 382 2.09 13.84 3.17
CA VAL A 382 2.59 13.10 2.00
C VAL A 382 1.85 11.78 1.89
N LYS A 383 1.54 11.37 0.66
CA LYS A 383 0.90 10.08 0.38
C LYS A 383 1.60 9.39 -0.79
N SER A 384 2.49 8.45 -0.45
CA SER A 384 3.23 7.65 -1.43
C SER A 384 3.32 6.18 -1.03
N PHE A 385 3.66 5.31 -1.97
CA PHE A 385 3.76 3.86 -1.70
C PHE A 385 4.81 3.52 -0.64
N ASP A 386 5.98 4.14 -0.72
CA ASP A 386 7.12 3.80 0.15
C ASP A 386 7.00 4.48 1.53
N LEU A 387 6.44 5.69 1.58
CA LEU A 387 6.26 6.50 2.78
C LEU A 387 4.99 7.36 2.69
N SER A 388 4.09 7.22 3.65
CA SER A 388 2.98 8.15 3.86
C SER A 388 3.13 8.86 5.20
N LEU A 389 3.06 10.19 5.21
CA LEU A 389 3.29 11.04 6.38
C LEU A 389 2.06 11.87 6.68
N TYR A 390 1.69 11.89 7.95
CA TYR A 390 0.51 12.56 8.47
C TYR A 390 0.84 13.43 9.67
N LEU A 391 -0.03 14.39 9.95
CA LEU A 391 0.13 15.37 11.02
C LEU A 391 -1.13 15.51 11.87
N LYS A 392 -0.94 15.69 13.18
CA LYS A 392 -1.99 16.06 14.13
C LYS A 392 -1.46 16.92 15.28
N GLY A 393 -2.14 18.02 15.60
CA GLY A 393 -1.89 18.80 16.82
C GLY A 393 -2.41 18.05 18.05
N ILE A 394 -1.64 18.07 19.13
CA ILE A 394 -1.97 17.42 20.40
C ILE A 394 -1.58 18.33 21.58
N ASN A 395 -2.27 18.19 22.71
CA ASN A 395 -2.02 19.01 23.89
C ASN A 395 -1.11 18.33 24.92
N SER A 396 -0.75 17.06 24.71
CA SER A 396 0.11 16.33 25.63
C SER A 396 0.75 15.11 24.96
N ILE A 397 1.83 14.60 25.56
CA ILE A 397 2.54 13.41 25.08
C ILE A 397 1.64 12.17 25.13
N ASP A 398 0.79 12.05 26.15
CA ASP A 398 -0.13 10.92 26.26
C ASP A 398 -1.15 10.90 25.13
N GLU A 399 -1.70 12.05 24.71
CA GLU A 399 -2.55 12.11 23.50
C GLU A 399 -1.83 11.57 22.25
N GLY A 400 -0.53 11.85 22.11
CA GLY A 400 0.29 11.36 20.98
C GLY A 400 0.52 9.85 21.04
N ILE A 401 0.71 9.29 22.23
CA ILE A 401 0.78 7.84 22.44
C ILE A 401 -0.59 7.21 22.20
N GLU A 402 -1.68 7.87 22.62
CA GLU A 402 -3.01 7.38 22.33
C GLU A 402 -3.32 7.33 20.84
N LEU A 403 -2.83 8.33 20.12
CA LEU A 403 -2.91 8.40 18.68
C LEU A 403 -2.14 7.27 18.01
N TYR A 404 -0.90 6.98 18.44
CA TYR A 404 -0.09 5.85 17.95
C TYR A 404 -0.83 4.52 18.11
N GLU A 405 -1.41 4.28 19.28
CA GLU A 405 -2.16 3.05 19.55
C GLU A 405 -3.45 2.96 18.73
N ASN A 406 -4.14 4.09 18.52
CA ASN A 406 -5.29 4.13 17.64
C ASN A 406 -4.91 3.86 16.18
N VAL A 407 -3.76 4.36 15.72
CA VAL A 407 -3.19 4.07 14.39
C VAL A 407 -2.95 2.56 14.24
N ASN A 408 -2.22 1.95 15.16
CA ASN A 408 -1.97 0.50 15.12
C ASN A 408 -3.25 -0.32 15.23
N LYS A 409 -4.21 0.11 16.06
CA LYS A 409 -5.52 -0.53 16.15
C LYS A 409 -6.25 -0.52 14.79
N VAL A 410 -6.31 0.64 14.13
CA VAL A 410 -6.97 0.75 12.82
C VAL A 410 -6.25 -0.09 11.76
N ILE A 411 -4.91 -0.11 11.75
CA ILE A 411 -4.13 -0.96 10.84
C ILE A 411 -4.46 -2.44 11.07
N ARG A 412 -4.54 -2.88 12.32
CA ARG A 412 -4.94 -4.26 12.67
C ARG A 412 -6.38 -4.58 12.27
N GLU A 413 -7.30 -3.63 12.41
CA GLU A 413 -8.70 -3.79 11.98
C GLU A 413 -8.87 -3.81 10.45
N LEU A 414 -8.04 -3.07 9.73
CA LEU A 414 -7.96 -3.11 8.27
C LEU A 414 -7.30 -4.39 7.76
N ASP A 415 -6.55 -5.10 8.62
CA ASP A 415 -5.98 -6.42 8.35
C ASP A 415 -5.08 -6.41 7.11
N ILE A 416 -4.00 -5.62 7.13
CA ILE A 416 -3.05 -5.50 6.04
C ILE A 416 -2.11 -6.72 5.95
N HIS A 417 -1.91 -7.23 4.74
CA HIS A 417 -1.20 -8.48 4.42
C HIS A 417 0.22 -8.27 3.89
N ILE A 418 0.73 -7.04 3.98
CA ILE A 418 2.11 -6.67 3.67
C ILE A 418 2.77 -6.03 4.90
N PRO A 419 4.11 -6.14 5.05
CA PRO A 419 4.81 -5.46 6.13
C PRO A 419 4.59 -3.95 6.06
N LEU A 420 4.15 -3.37 7.18
CA LEU A 420 3.96 -1.94 7.34
C LEU A 420 4.54 -1.53 8.68
N SER A 421 5.44 -0.55 8.68
CA SER A 421 6.02 0.01 9.92
C SER A 421 5.38 1.36 10.23
N VAL A 422 5.06 1.58 11.50
CA VAL A 422 4.53 2.85 12.00
C VAL A 422 5.59 3.56 12.81
N VAL A 423 5.77 4.85 12.56
CA VAL A 423 6.59 5.73 13.41
C VAL A 423 5.75 6.93 13.81
N THR A 424 5.67 7.23 15.10
CA THR A 424 5.09 8.47 15.59
C THR A 424 6.15 9.31 16.27
N VAL A 425 6.42 10.50 15.74
CA VAL A 425 7.31 11.49 16.36
C VAL A 425 6.47 12.57 17.03
N ILE A 426 6.60 12.69 18.36
CA ILE A 426 5.95 13.72 19.18
C ILE A 426 6.98 14.80 19.48
N ALA A 427 6.75 16.02 19.00
CA ALA A 427 7.69 17.12 19.17
C ALA A 427 6.97 18.46 19.35
N ASP A 428 7.71 19.47 19.80
CA ASP A 428 7.26 20.86 19.79
C ASP A 428 6.88 21.29 18.34
N PRO A 429 5.81 22.08 18.13
CA PRO A 429 5.42 22.54 16.79
C PRO A 429 6.53 23.24 16.00
N LYS A 430 7.49 23.86 16.68
CA LYS A 430 8.64 24.57 16.10
C LYS A 430 9.86 23.67 15.89
N TYR A 431 9.80 22.40 16.26
CA TYR A 431 10.91 21.48 16.07
C TYR A 431 11.24 21.33 14.58
N PRO A 432 12.53 21.36 14.17
CA PRO A 432 12.87 21.39 12.76
C PRO A 432 12.41 20.12 12.02
N PHE A 433 11.72 20.31 10.90
CA PHE A 433 11.17 19.20 10.13
C PHE A 433 12.24 18.21 9.62
N TRP A 434 13.39 18.71 9.21
CA TRP A 434 14.46 17.84 8.73
C TRP A 434 14.92 16.83 9.80
N ARG A 435 14.95 17.24 11.07
CA ARG A 435 15.18 16.34 12.21
C ARG A 435 14.04 15.35 12.41
N ILE A 436 12.78 15.77 12.25
CA ILE A 436 11.63 14.85 12.27
C ILE A 436 11.81 13.75 11.21
N PHE A 437 12.25 14.14 10.01
CA PHE A 437 12.44 13.21 8.90
C PHE A 437 13.59 12.22 9.14
N GLU A 438 14.73 12.69 9.67
CA GLU A 438 15.83 11.81 10.12
C GLU A 438 15.33 10.75 11.10
N ILE A 439 14.58 11.19 12.12
CA ILE A 439 14.00 10.29 13.13
C ILE A 439 13.07 9.27 12.48
N ILE A 440 12.18 9.70 11.59
CA ILE A 440 11.26 8.79 10.87
C ILE A 440 12.01 7.75 10.05
N SER A 441 13.14 8.11 9.45
CA SER A 441 13.89 7.22 8.56
C SER A 441 14.53 6.07 9.33
N GLU A 442 15.11 6.37 10.49
CA GLU A 442 15.94 5.42 11.26
C GLU A 442 15.15 4.60 12.29
N ASN A 443 13.93 5.01 12.66
CA ASN A 443 13.24 4.47 13.83
C ASN A 443 11.95 3.69 13.52
N VAL A 444 11.46 2.96 14.53
CA VAL A 444 10.13 2.32 14.59
C VAL A 444 9.52 2.59 15.97
N GLY A 445 8.20 2.73 16.05
CA GLY A 445 7.48 2.98 17.30
C GLY A 445 7.27 4.46 17.59
N VAL A 446 7.43 4.88 18.86
CA VAL A 446 7.16 6.26 19.28
C VAL A 446 8.45 6.98 19.65
N CYS A 447 8.74 8.11 19.02
CA CYS A 447 9.85 8.98 19.37
C CYS A 447 9.33 10.26 20.02
N ILE A 448 9.77 10.56 21.24
CA ILE A 448 9.39 11.77 21.98
C ILE A 448 10.59 12.71 21.99
N VAL A 449 10.39 13.92 21.47
CA VAL A 449 11.41 14.96 21.40
C VAL A 449 11.11 16.05 22.42
N ARG A 450 12.04 16.27 23.36
CA ARG A 450 11.96 17.30 24.40
C ARG A 450 13.24 18.15 24.38
N GLY A 451 13.21 19.27 23.66
CA GLY A 451 14.39 20.10 23.43
C GLY A 451 15.45 19.34 22.64
N GLU A 452 16.63 19.16 23.21
CA GLU A 452 17.73 18.39 22.59
C GLU A 452 17.67 16.88 22.88
N ARG A 453 16.77 16.45 23.77
CA ARG A 453 16.65 15.03 24.15
C ARG A 453 15.59 14.35 23.29
N MET A 454 15.94 13.19 22.77
CA MET A 454 15.02 12.25 22.12
C MET A 454 14.92 10.97 22.92
N ILE A 455 13.70 10.45 23.07
CA ILE A 455 13.44 9.15 23.68
C ILE A 455 12.63 8.30 22.69
N GLU A 456 13.24 7.21 22.24
CA GLU A 456 12.55 6.18 21.45
C GLU A 456 11.91 5.15 22.38
N LEU A 457 10.62 4.93 22.23
CA LEU A 457 9.83 3.92 22.92
C LEU A 457 9.45 2.82 21.92
N PRO A 458 9.98 1.58 22.09
CA PRO A 458 9.60 0.43 21.27
C PRO A 458 8.12 0.07 21.42
N ASP A 459 7.56 -0.59 20.41
CA ASP A 459 6.16 -1.02 20.34
C ASP A 459 5.77 -1.87 21.55
N GLU A 460 6.65 -2.77 21.97
CA GLU A 460 6.41 -3.67 23.09
C GLU A 460 6.27 -2.91 24.42
N VAL A 461 6.95 -1.77 24.56
CA VAL A 461 6.83 -0.90 25.74
C VAL A 461 5.51 -0.16 25.71
N ILE A 462 5.10 0.36 24.56
CA ILE A 462 3.82 1.08 24.41
C ILE A 462 2.64 0.13 24.65
N ASP A 463 2.65 -1.06 24.05
CA ASP A 463 1.63 -2.10 24.25
C ASP A 463 1.46 -2.43 25.75
N GLU A 464 2.57 -2.55 26.47
CA GLU A 464 2.55 -2.84 27.91
C GLU A 464 2.01 -1.68 28.74
N ILE A 465 2.39 -0.43 28.42
CA ILE A 465 1.79 0.77 29.03
C ILE A 465 0.26 0.74 28.83
N TYR A 466 -0.19 0.45 27.62
CA TYR A 466 -1.60 0.43 27.26
C TYR A 466 -2.40 -0.71 27.92
N ARG A 467 -1.74 -1.85 28.15
CA ARG A 467 -2.29 -2.97 28.93
C ARG A 467 -2.47 -2.60 30.40
N ILE A 468 -1.53 -1.85 30.97
CA ILE A 468 -1.52 -1.50 32.40
C ILE A 468 -2.37 -0.27 32.72
N ARG A 469 -2.55 0.67 31.79
CA ARG A 469 -3.16 2.00 32.04
C ARG A 469 -4.48 1.96 32.83
N ARG A 470 -5.37 1.00 32.55
CA ARG A 470 -6.66 0.87 33.26
C ARG A 470 -6.48 0.53 34.75
N LYS A 471 -5.43 -0.20 35.11
CA LYS A 471 -5.13 -0.54 36.51
C LYS A 471 -4.64 0.70 37.28
N VAL A 472 -3.89 1.59 36.63
CA VAL A 472 -3.32 2.79 37.27
C VAL A 472 -4.30 3.97 37.37
N GLN A 473 -5.45 3.94 36.69
CA GLN A 473 -6.45 5.02 36.71
C GLN A 473 -6.88 5.46 38.11
N ASN A 474 -6.94 4.53 39.07
CA ASN A 474 -7.34 4.81 40.44
C ASN A 474 -6.16 5.06 41.40
N GLN A 475 -4.93 5.11 40.88
CA GLN A 475 -3.74 5.40 41.67
C GLN A 475 -3.48 6.91 41.76
N PRO A 476 -2.90 7.40 42.86
CA PRO A 476 -2.40 8.77 42.91
C PRO A 476 -1.30 8.99 41.88
N ARG A 477 -1.47 10.00 41.01
CA ARG A 477 -0.46 10.38 40.01
C ARG A 477 0.93 10.66 40.64
N SER A 478 0.95 11.24 41.84
CA SER A 478 2.18 11.50 42.60
C SER A 478 2.95 10.22 42.97
N SER A 479 2.26 9.12 43.27
CA SER A 479 2.87 7.82 43.55
C SER A 479 3.61 7.28 42.32
N ILE A 480 3.00 7.36 41.14
CA ILE A 480 3.61 6.88 39.89
C ILE A 480 4.80 7.77 39.48
N TYR A 481 4.68 9.09 39.61
CA TYR A 481 5.83 9.99 39.36
C TYR A 481 7.00 9.77 40.32
N LYS A 482 6.72 9.37 41.56
CA LYS A 482 7.77 9.00 42.50
C LYS A 482 8.55 7.78 42.01
N LEU A 483 7.86 6.78 41.47
CA LEU A 483 8.51 5.62 40.83
C LEU A 483 9.32 6.03 39.59
N ALA A 484 8.78 6.90 38.73
CA ALA A 484 9.51 7.39 37.55
C ALA A 484 10.83 8.07 37.94
N ARG A 485 10.81 8.93 38.97
CA ARG A 485 12.03 9.57 39.51
C ARG A 485 13.02 8.55 40.05
N TRP A 486 12.56 7.54 40.76
CA TRP A 486 13.43 6.46 41.25
C TRP A 486 14.02 5.62 40.12
N ALA A 487 13.26 5.38 39.04
CA ALA A 487 13.74 4.62 37.89
C ALA A 487 14.95 5.25 37.21
N LYS A 488 15.10 6.59 37.25
CA LYS A 488 16.27 7.31 36.71
C LYS A 488 17.58 6.97 37.44
N VAL A 489 17.51 6.61 38.72
CA VAL A 489 18.71 6.48 39.57
C VAL A 489 18.94 5.04 40.07
N LEU A 490 17.87 4.28 40.29
CA LEU A 490 17.96 2.93 40.85
C LEU A 490 18.26 1.88 39.79
N ASN A 491 18.91 0.80 40.22
CA ASN A 491 18.97 -0.43 39.45
C ASN A 491 17.65 -1.22 39.55
N LEU A 492 17.45 -2.20 38.66
CA LEU A 492 16.21 -2.97 38.57
C LEU A 492 15.78 -3.56 39.93
N LYS A 493 16.67 -4.28 40.61
CA LYS A 493 16.39 -4.92 41.91
C LYS A 493 15.97 -3.92 42.98
N ASN A 494 16.67 -2.78 43.07
CA ASN A 494 16.36 -1.74 44.03
C ASN A 494 15.05 -1.03 43.70
N LEU A 495 14.71 -0.86 42.42
CA LEU A 495 13.44 -0.30 41.99
C LEU A 495 12.27 -1.22 42.35
N GLU A 496 12.41 -2.53 42.13
CA GLU A 496 11.42 -3.54 42.54
C GLU A 496 11.18 -3.52 44.05
N LEU A 497 12.25 -3.50 44.85
CA LEU A 497 12.15 -3.41 46.30
C LEU A 497 11.38 -2.15 46.73
N ARG A 498 11.63 -1.01 46.08
CA ARG A 498 10.91 0.23 46.36
C ARG A 498 9.43 0.15 46.01
N ILE A 499 9.08 -0.53 44.92
CA ILE A 499 7.69 -0.79 44.54
C ILE A 499 7.01 -1.65 45.62
N ASP A 500 7.68 -2.70 46.11
CA ASP A 500 7.14 -3.56 47.18
C ASP A 500 6.93 -2.79 48.48
N VAL A 501 7.86 -1.90 48.85
CA VAL A 501 7.72 -1.02 50.01
C VAL A 501 6.52 -0.07 49.86
N MET A 502 6.32 0.53 48.69
CA MET A 502 5.13 1.38 48.45
C MET A 502 3.83 0.58 48.52
N CYS A 503 3.85 -0.65 48.00
CA CYS A 503 2.70 -1.54 48.07
C CYS A 503 2.33 -1.90 49.52
N ASN A 504 3.32 -2.27 50.33
CA ASN A 504 3.11 -2.61 51.74
C ASN A 504 2.63 -1.43 52.59
N LYS A 505 2.94 -0.20 52.18
CA LYS A 505 2.45 1.04 52.81
C LYS A 505 1.05 1.46 52.36
N GLY A 506 0.47 0.78 51.37
CA GLY A 506 -0.80 1.16 50.75
C GLY A 506 -0.71 2.35 49.79
N ASP A 507 0.50 2.84 49.49
CA ASP A 507 0.71 3.96 48.55
C ASP A 507 0.36 3.59 47.10
N ILE A 508 0.45 2.29 46.79
CA ILE A 508 0.10 1.66 45.50
C ILE A 508 -0.61 0.34 45.79
N ARG A 509 -1.64 -0.02 45.02
CA ARG A 509 -2.31 -1.32 45.16
C ARG A 509 -1.45 -2.48 44.63
N GLN A 510 -1.62 -3.67 45.20
CA GLN A 510 -0.86 -4.88 44.82
C GLN A 510 -0.97 -5.24 43.34
N ASP A 511 -2.16 -5.13 42.74
CA ASP A 511 -2.39 -5.43 41.33
C ASP A 511 -1.59 -4.49 40.41
N VAL A 512 -1.47 -3.21 40.79
CA VAL A 512 -0.68 -2.20 40.09
C VAL A 512 0.81 -2.42 40.31
N ALA A 513 1.23 -2.69 41.54
CA ALA A 513 2.63 -2.96 41.87
C ALA A 513 3.16 -4.16 41.05
N ASN A 514 2.38 -5.24 40.96
CA ASN A 514 2.72 -6.41 40.17
C ASN A 514 2.78 -6.09 38.66
N ALA A 515 1.85 -5.29 38.15
CA ALA A 515 1.83 -4.87 36.76
C ALA A 515 3.05 -4.01 36.40
N ILE A 516 3.39 -3.02 37.24
CA ILE A 516 4.57 -2.17 37.05
C ILE A 516 5.86 -2.99 37.13
N LYS A 517 5.98 -3.93 38.08
CA LYS A 517 7.14 -4.84 38.13
C LYS A 517 7.27 -5.68 36.85
N GLY A 518 6.15 -6.12 36.26
CA GLY A 518 6.14 -6.77 34.96
C GLY A 518 6.70 -5.88 33.84
N LEU A 519 6.20 -4.65 33.73
CA LEU A 519 6.68 -3.66 32.75
C LEU A 519 8.19 -3.42 32.86
N ILE A 520 8.72 -3.14 34.07
CA ILE A 520 10.14 -2.81 34.22
C ILE A 520 11.07 -4.01 33.95
N ARG A 521 10.60 -5.23 34.17
CA ARG A 521 11.32 -6.46 33.79
C ARG A 521 11.35 -6.64 32.27
N ASN A 522 10.23 -6.41 31.60
CA ASN A 522 10.17 -6.47 30.14
C ASN A 522 11.09 -5.41 29.51
N ILE A 523 11.07 -4.17 30.03
CA ILE A 523 11.99 -3.12 29.57
C ILE A 523 13.45 -3.53 29.78
N ALA A 524 13.79 -4.17 30.90
CA ALA A 524 15.15 -4.66 31.13
C ALA A 524 15.59 -5.73 30.12
N GLN A 525 14.67 -6.60 29.69
CA GLN A 525 14.93 -7.58 28.63
C GLN A 525 15.15 -6.90 27.27
N ILE A 526 14.26 -5.99 26.88
CA ILE A 526 14.35 -5.23 25.61
C ILE A 526 15.66 -4.41 25.55
N SER A 527 16.12 -3.91 26.70
CA SER A 527 17.35 -3.13 26.79
C SER A 527 18.63 -3.97 26.69
N ASN A 528 18.56 -5.30 26.48
CA ASN A 528 19.72 -6.20 26.43
C ASN A 528 20.67 -6.06 27.64
N ASN A 529 20.13 -5.80 28.83
CA ASN A 529 20.87 -5.48 30.05
C ASN A 529 21.71 -4.18 30.02
N ASP A 530 21.51 -3.28 29.05
CA ASP A 530 21.99 -1.90 29.14
C ASP A 530 21.19 -1.16 30.21
N GLU A 531 21.85 -0.95 31.34
CA GLU A 531 21.25 -0.35 32.52
C GLU A 531 20.89 1.13 32.30
N ASN A 532 21.61 1.87 31.48
CA ASN A 532 21.30 3.27 31.19
C ASN A 532 20.07 3.36 30.29
N ARG A 533 20.02 2.56 29.22
CA ARG A 533 18.85 2.47 28.35
C ARG A 533 17.60 2.04 29.11
N ARG A 534 17.74 1.04 30.00
CA ARG A 534 16.68 0.54 30.87
C ARG A 534 16.17 1.62 31.83
N LYS A 535 17.04 2.44 32.43
CA LYS A 535 16.65 3.60 33.28
C LYS A 535 15.83 4.62 32.52
N GLU A 536 16.29 4.99 31.33
CA GLU A 536 15.63 5.95 30.47
C GLU A 536 14.22 5.48 30.07
N LEU A 537 14.12 4.29 29.47
CA LEU A 537 12.85 3.70 29.04
C LEU A 537 11.88 3.52 30.22
N THR A 538 12.36 2.99 31.35
CA THR A 538 11.50 2.75 32.52
C THR A 538 10.99 4.05 33.10
N SER A 539 11.84 5.08 33.19
CA SER A 539 11.41 6.38 33.68
C SER A 539 10.35 6.97 32.77
N GLU A 540 10.56 6.96 31.46
CA GLU A 540 9.63 7.55 30.50
C GLU A 540 8.29 6.81 30.50
N ALA A 541 8.33 5.47 30.46
CA ALA A 541 7.14 4.64 30.52
C ALA A 541 6.30 4.90 31.79
N LEU A 542 6.95 5.14 32.93
CA LEU A 542 6.27 5.50 34.18
C LEU A 542 5.74 6.94 34.17
N GLU A 543 6.46 7.90 33.56
CA GLU A 543 5.95 9.27 33.38
C GLU A 543 4.67 9.27 32.53
N ILE A 544 4.64 8.44 31.47
CA ILE A 544 3.46 8.22 30.64
C ILE A 544 2.34 7.54 31.43
N LEU A 545 2.62 6.44 32.14
CA LEU A 545 1.61 5.77 32.96
C LEU A 545 1.00 6.70 34.02
N ALA A 546 1.77 7.68 34.51
CA ALA A 546 1.28 8.67 35.46
C ALA A 546 0.23 9.62 34.85
N SER A 547 0.24 9.86 33.52
CA SER A 547 -0.79 10.70 32.88
C SER A 547 -2.19 10.07 32.96
N PHE A 548 -2.24 8.73 32.89
CA PHE A 548 -3.47 7.95 33.01
C PHE A 548 -3.97 7.78 34.45
N ALA A 549 -3.17 8.17 35.45
CA ALA A 549 -3.51 8.02 36.87
C ALA A 549 -4.40 9.16 37.38
N ARG A 550 -5.05 8.96 38.53
CA ARG A 550 -5.95 9.96 39.15
C ARG A 550 -5.16 11.24 39.46
N ARG A 551 -5.62 12.37 38.92
CA ARG A 551 -5.15 13.70 39.35
C ARG A 551 -5.42 13.82 40.86
N GLY A 552 -4.34 13.97 41.61
CA GLY A 552 -4.36 14.11 43.08
C GLY A 552 -4.60 15.55 43.48
#